data_AF-A0A382X340-F1
#
_entry.id   AF-A0A382X340-F1
#
_cell.length_a   1.000
_cell.length_b   1.000
_cell.length_c   1.000
_cell.angle_alpha   90.00
_cell.angle_beta   90.00
_cell.angle_gamma   90.00
#
_symmetry.space_group_name_H-M   'P 1'
#
loop_
_entity.id
_entity.type
_entity.pdbx_description
1 polymer ?
#
loop_
_entity_poly.entity_id
_entity_poly.type
_entity_poly.pdbx_seq_one_letter_code
_entity_poly.pdbx_strand_id
1 'polypeptide(L)'
;PIRLSNMLSIYGVGAVVRGAKWLVVVQDTRQWTDRQGLPAGKLIHYVERVRVVLGITEQLREPPVAKELAKGQFGGAFVPATRFPSWMNCPDCGAMYRRPWEDQPDDALRCKQQDCKRRPHLKQVTWVLADPSGYLDEVPYRYLAHLKARNPAQSNCKVKDQLRLIKIGYEKHIKCDACKAKAKFLGERMGFGQGRMQPWTKDDLAPPIDEPINEKHLARVLVVNDARVYQPVAQSVLVIPPESRVRKGTVVDRLYRTSGDRSRIDTARTKLE
;
A
#
# COMPACT_ATOMS: atom_id res chain seq x y z
N PRO A 1 14.94 9.12 -3.39
CA PRO A 1 15.53 7.91 -2.76
C PRO A 1 14.95 7.73 -1.35
N ILE A 2 14.48 6.52 -1.01
CA ILE A 2 13.95 6.20 0.32
C ILE A 2 15.07 5.56 1.15
N ARG A 3 15.23 5.99 2.41
CA ARG A 3 16.19 5.40 3.35
C ARG A 3 15.64 4.09 3.92
N LEU A 4 16.52 3.13 4.21
CA LEU A 4 16.16 1.86 4.84
C LEU A 4 15.41 2.07 6.17
N SER A 5 15.86 3.03 7.00
CA SER A 5 15.18 3.39 8.26
C SER A 5 13.71 3.76 8.06
N ASN A 6 13.40 4.43 6.95
CA ASN A 6 12.02 4.84 6.65
C ASN A 6 11.21 3.64 6.15
N MET A 7 11.83 2.74 5.38
CA MET A 7 11.21 1.49 4.93
C MET A 7 10.81 0.58 6.10
N LEU A 8 11.62 0.55 7.15
CA LEU A 8 11.36 -0.23 8.37
C LEU A 8 10.40 0.46 9.35
N SER A 9 10.04 1.72 9.12
CA SER A 9 9.19 2.50 10.02
C SER A 9 7.95 3.02 9.32
N ILE A 10 8.06 4.11 8.58
CA ILE A 10 6.91 4.88 8.05
C ILE A 10 6.49 4.49 6.62
N TYR A 11 7.33 3.75 5.89
CA TYR A 11 7.12 3.36 4.49
C TYR A 11 7.14 1.84 4.30
N GLY A 12 6.71 1.07 5.30
CA GLY A 12 6.58 -0.38 5.17
C GLY A 12 5.40 -0.79 4.28
N VAL A 13 5.13 -2.09 4.21
CA VAL A 13 3.99 -2.65 3.45
C VAL A 13 2.68 -1.99 3.87
N GLY A 14 1.86 -1.60 2.89
CA GLY A 14 0.57 -0.94 3.13
C GLY A 14 0.65 0.55 3.45
N ALA A 15 1.85 1.11 3.64
CA ALA A 15 2.02 2.55 3.80
C ALA A 15 1.73 3.29 2.49
N VAL A 16 1.00 4.41 2.58
CA VAL A 16 0.81 5.33 1.45
C VAL A 16 1.95 6.35 1.43
N VAL A 17 2.82 6.23 0.43
CA VAL A 17 4.04 7.02 0.26
C VAL A 17 3.85 8.05 -0.85
N ARG A 18 4.36 9.26 -0.61
CA ARG A 18 4.42 10.31 -1.62
C ARG A 18 5.66 10.12 -2.50
N GLY A 19 5.44 9.66 -3.72
CA GLY A 19 6.46 9.67 -4.77
C GLY A 19 6.66 11.05 -5.39
N ALA A 20 7.53 11.13 -6.40
CA ALA A 20 7.82 12.38 -7.10
C ALA A 20 6.60 12.96 -7.83
N LYS A 21 5.79 12.09 -8.46
CA LYS A 21 4.57 12.48 -9.19
C LYS A 21 3.29 12.02 -8.49
N TRP A 22 3.30 10.84 -7.86
CA TRP A 22 2.09 10.15 -7.44
C TRP A 22 2.15 9.68 -5.99
N LEU A 23 0.97 9.52 -5.38
CA LEU A 23 0.80 8.72 -4.18
C LEU A 23 0.77 7.25 -4.58
N VAL A 24 1.55 6.45 -3.87
CA VAL A 24 1.67 5.02 -4.09
C VAL A 24 1.55 4.28 -2.75
N VAL A 25 1.03 3.06 -2.78
CA VAL A 25 1.02 2.16 -1.65
C VAL A 25 2.09 1.09 -1.84
N VAL A 26 2.87 0.81 -0.80
CA VAL A 26 3.93 -0.19 -0.82
C VAL A 26 3.31 -1.58 -0.89
N GLN A 27 3.70 -2.38 -1.89
CA GLN A 27 3.18 -3.73 -2.08
C GLN A 27 3.69 -4.70 -1.03
N ASP A 28 2.94 -5.79 -0.86
CA ASP A 28 3.28 -6.94 -0.02
C ASP A 28 4.67 -7.52 -0.33
N THR A 29 5.35 -8.06 0.69
CA THR A 29 6.69 -8.65 0.58
C THR A 29 6.75 -9.84 -0.39
N ARG A 30 5.63 -10.53 -0.64
CA ARG A 30 5.52 -11.58 -1.68
C ARG A 30 5.79 -11.04 -3.09
N GLN A 31 5.58 -9.75 -3.32
CA GLN A 31 5.87 -9.10 -4.60
C GLN A 31 7.31 -8.58 -4.70
N TRP A 32 8.08 -8.63 -3.61
CA TRP A 32 9.45 -8.10 -3.58
C TRP A 32 10.39 -9.11 -4.23
N THR A 33 10.48 -9.05 -5.55
CA THR A 33 11.28 -9.97 -6.36
C THR A 33 12.38 -9.24 -7.15
N ASP A 34 13.44 -9.98 -7.47
CA ASP A 34 14.48 -9.51 -8.38
C ASP A 34 14.03 -9.64 -9.84
N ARG A 35 14.94 -9.33 -10.79
CA ARG A 35 14.64 -9.41 -12.23
C ARG A 35 14.37 -10.83 -12.72
N GLN A 36 14.77 -11.84 -11.94
CA GLN A 36 14.60 -13.26 -12.22
C GLN A 36 13.34 -13.82 -11.55
N GLY A 37 12.61 -13.00 -10.79
CA GLY A 37 11.41 -13.43 -10.06
C GLY A 37 11.72 -14.11 -8.73
N LEU A 38 12.97 -14.12 -8.27
CA LEU A 38 13.35 -14.69 -6.97
C LEU A 38 13.13 -13.68 -5.84
N PRO A 39 12.87 -14.13 -4.60
CA PRO A 39 12.72 -13.24 -3.45
C PRO A 39 13.91 -12.29 -3.30
N ALA A 40 13.65 -11.00 -3.41
CA ALA A 40 14.66 -9.97 -3.32
C ALA A 40 15.09 -9.72 -1.86
N GLY A 41 16.22 -9.02 -1.71
CA GLY A 41 16.78 -8.72 -0.40
C GLY A 41 17.68 -9.82 0.16
N LYS A 42 18.62 -9.42 1.01
CA LYS A 42 19.61 -10.32 1.59
C LYS A 42 18.96 -11.18 2.69
N LEU A 43 19.24 -12.48 2.68
CA LEU A 43 18.80 -13.39 3.73
C LEU A 43 19.48 -13.02 5.07
N ILE A 44 18.67 -12.89 6.12
CA ILE A 44 19.16 -12.70 7.49
C ILE A 44 19.39 -14.09 8.08
N HIS A 45 20.66 -14.41 8.35
CA HIS A 45 21.04 -15.71 8.90
C HIS A 45 20.95 -15.73 10.44
N TYR A 46 20.89 -16.94 11.01
CA TYR A 46 20.93 -17.19 12.46
C TYR A 46 19.76 -16.65 13.28
N VAL A 47 18.64 -16.39 12.62
CA VAL A 47 17.42 -15.85 13.23
C VAL A 47 16.35 -16.91 13.48
N GLU A 48 16.74 -18.20 13.53
CA GLU A 48 15.76 -19.29 13.70
C GLU A 48 14.95 -19.15 14.99
N ARG A 49 15.64 -18.81 16.10
CA ARG A 49 14.97 -18.56 17.37
C ARG A 49 14.00 -17.38 17.29
N VAL A 50 14.35 -16.36 16.50
CA VAL A 50 13.49 -15.19 16.29
C VAL A 50 12.25 -15.61 15.51
N ARG A 51 12.42 -16.39 14.43
CA ARG A 51 11.31 -16.94 13.64
C ARG A 51 10.35 -17.75 14.50
N VAL A 52 10.87 -18.66 15.33
CA VAL A 52 10.06 -19.48 16.24
C VAL A 52 9.32 -18.63 17.27
N VAL A 53 9.99 -17.67 17.93
CA VAL A 53 9.37 -16.79 18.93
C VAL A 53 8.29 -15.89 18.32
N LEU A 54 8.50 -15.42 17.09
CA LEU A 54 7.53 -14.59 16.37
C LEU A 54 6.44 -15.41 15.66
N GLY A 55 6.51 -16.74 15.68
CA GLY A 55 5.59 -17.61 14.94
C GLY A 55 5.70 -17.47 13.41
N ILE A 56 6.83 -17.02 12.89
CA ILE A 56 7.06 -16.79 11.46
C ILE A 56 7.67 -18.05 10.85
N THR A 57 7.02 -18.61 9.84
CA THR A 57 7.51 -19.83 9.15
C THR A 57 8.38 -19.50 7.94
N GLU A 58 8.38 -18.26 7.49
CA GLU A 58 9.08 -17.76 6.32
C GLU A 58 10.52 -17.33 6.68
N GLN A 59 11.36 -17.19 5.66
CA GLN A 59 12.71 -16.66 5.82
C GLN A 59 12.68 -15.14 6.05
N LEU A 60 13.44 -14.65 7.03
CA LEU A 60 13.59 -13.21 7.26
C LEU A 60 14.64 -12.63 6.30
N ARG A 61 14.28 -11.57 5.59
CA ARG A 61 15.13 -10.89 4.61
C ARG A 61 15.19 -9.40 4.90
N GLU A 62 16.34 -8.80 4.58
CA GLU A 62 16.46 -7.35 4.53
C GLU A 62 15.60 -6.81 3.37
N PRO A 63 15.01 -5.60 3.48
CA PRO A 63 14.35 -4.96 2.36
C PRO A 63 15.26 -4.84 1.13
N PRO A 64 14.72 -4.95 -0.10
CA PRO A 64 15.50 -4.88 -1.31
C PRO A 64 16.12 -3.49 -1.47
N VAL A 65 17.36 -3.46 -1.95
CA VAL A 65 18.12 -2.24 -2.16
C VAL A 65 18.36 -2.06 -3.66
N ALA A 66 17.87 -0.95 -4.19
CA ALA A 66 18.24 -0.47 -5.52
C ALA A 66 19.29 0.64 -5.39
N LYS A 67 20.30 0.60 -6.25
CA LYS A 67 21.34 1.63 -6.36
C LYS A 67 21.38 2.18 -7.77
N GLU A 68 21.51 3.49 -7.88
CA GLU A 68 21.81 4.14 -9.14
C GLU A 68 23.27 3.82 -9.52
N LEU A 69 23.45 3.30 -10.72
CA LEU A 69 24.73 3.02 -11.37
C LEU A 69 25.05 4.16 -12.34
N ALA A 70 26.23 4.11 -12.95
CA ALA A 70 26.60 5.07 -13.98
C ALA A 70 25.59 5.09 -15.14
N LYS A 71 25.38 6.27 -15.74
CA LYS A 71 24.50 6.51 -16.90
C LYS A 71 23.00 6.27 -16.64
N GLY A 72 22.51 6.47 -15.42
CA GLY A 72 21.07 6.37 -15.10
C GLY A 72 20.53 4.94 -15.14
N GLN A 73 21.41 3.94 -15.17
CA GLN A 73 21.03 2.55 -14.96
C GLN A 73 20.85 2.28 -13.47
N PHE A 74 19.94 1.38 -13.12
CA PHE A 74 19.75 0.97 -11.73
C PHE A 74 20.14 -0.49 -11.57
N GLY A 75 20.91 -0.78 -10.52
CA GLY A 75 21.27 -2.12 -10.08
C GLY A 75 20.49 -2.52 -8.82
N GLY A 76 20.31 -3.82 -8.62
CA GLY A 76 19.55 -4.36 -7.49
C GLY A 76 18.05 -4.48 -7.78
N ALA A 77 17.27 -4.61 -6.70
CA ALA A 77 15.82 -4.81 -6.76
C ALA A 77 15.10 -3.62 -6.14
N PHE A 78 13.98 -3.23 -6.74
CA PHE A 78 13.13 -2.16 -6.24
C PHE A 78 12.07 -2.72 -5.31
N VAL A 79 11.64 -1.89 -4.35
CA VAL A 79 10.40 -2.15 -3.61
C VAL A 79 9.23 -1.84 -4.56
N PRO A 80 8.38 -2.82 -4.88
CA PRO A 80 7.20 -2.57 -5.71
C PRO A 80 6.17 -1.70 -4.98
N ALA A 81 5.51 -0.83 -5.73
CA ALA A 81 4.46 0.04 -5.23
C ALA A 81 3.36 0.24 -6.28
N THR A 82 2.11 0.32 -5.83
CA THR A 82 0.94 0.54 -6.68
C THR A 82 0.45 1.98 -6.52
N ARG A 83 0.02 2.63 -7.59
CA ARG A 83 -0.60 3.95 -7.50
C ARG A 83 -1.92 3.90 -6.73
N PHE A 84 -1.99 4.60 -5.60
CA PHE A 84 -3.12 4.59 -4.68
C PHE A 84 -3.18 5.89 -3.88
N PRO A 85 -4.35 6.53 -3.68
CA PRO A 85 -5.70 6.13 -4.13
C PRO A 85 -5.89 6.17 -5.65
N SER A 86 -6.81 5.37 -6.18
CA SER A 86 -7.10 5.28 -7.62
C SER A 86 -7.89 6.47 -8.17
N TRP A 87 -8.52 7.24 -7.30
CA TRP A 87 -9.31 8.41 -7.67
C TRP A 87 -8.46 9.66 -7.91
N MET A 88 -8.81 10.41 -8.94
CA MET A 88 -8.29 11.75 -9.22
C MET A 88 -9.45 12.74 -9.35
N ASN A 89 -9.21 14.02 -9.06
CA ASN A 89 -10.17 15.09 -9.28
C ASN A 89 -9.57 16.25 -10.08
N CYS A 90 -10.43 16.91 -10.86
CA CYS A 90 -10.10 18.19 -11.48
C CYS A 90 -10.11 19.28 -10.40
N PRO A 91 -9.04 20.08 -10.24
CA PRO A 91 -9.00 21.16 -9.26
C PRO A 91 -9.98 22.30 -9.56
N ASP A 92 -10.38 22.48 -10.83
CA ASP A 92 -11.22 23.60 -11.25
C ASP A 92 -12.71 23.25 -11.19
N CYS A 93 -13.15 22.19 -11.88
CA CYS A 93 -14.57 21.82 -11.95
C CYS A 93 -14.99 20.74 -10.95
N GLY A 94 -14.03 20.11 -10.26
CA GLY A 94 -14.28 19.05 -9.28
C GLY A 94 -14.56 17.67 -9.86
N ALA A 95 -14.62 17.50 -11.19
CA ALA A 95 -14.89 16.21 -11.83
C ALA A 95 -13.93 15.11 -11.34
N MET A 96 -14.48 13.97 -10.96
CA MET A 96 -13.73 12.83 -10.42
C MET A 96 -13.58 11.74 -11.48
N TYR A 97 -12.39 11.16 -11.53
CA TYR A 97 -12.01 10.11 -12.47
C TYR A 97 -11.37 8.96 -11.70
N ARG A 98 -11.72 7.72 -12.04
CA ARG A 98 -11.11 6.53 -11.46
C ARG A 98 -10.07 5.98 -12.43
N ARG A 99 -8.82 5.85 -11.97
CA ARG A 99 -7.67 5.34 -12.73
C ARG A 99 -7.54 5.91 -14.14
N PRO A 100 -7.59 7.25 -14.34
CA PRO A 100 -7.51 7.83 -15.67
C PRO A 100 -6.16 7.58 -16.38
N TRP A 101 -5.17 7.00 -15.71
CA TRP A 101 -3.87 6.61 -16.28
C TRP A 101 -3.85 5.22 -16.92
N GLU A 102 -4.92 4.41 -16.77
CA GLU A 102 -5.02 3.14 -17.49
C GLU A 102 -5.20 3.40 -19.00
N ASP A 103 -5.87 4.48 -19.38
CA ASP A 103 -6.20 4.79 -20.79
C ASP A 103 -5.25 5.78 -21.48
N GLN A 104 -4.38 6.46 -20.74
CA GLN A 104 -3.60 7.60 -21.27
C GLN A 104 -2.35 7.85 -20.43
N PRO A 105 -1.27 8.38 -21.05
CA PRO A 105 -0.03 8.67 -20.35
C PRO A 105 -0.19 9.79 -19.32
N ASP A 106 0.73 9.83 -18.35
CA ASP A 106 0.70 10.74 -17.20
C ASP A 106 0.59 12.23 -17.61
N ASP A 107 1.30 12.65 -18.66
CA ASP A 107 1.31 14.04 -19.12
C ASP A 107 0.00 14.43 -19.85
N ALA A 108 -0.83 13.46 -20.22
CA ALA A 108 -2.13 13.67 -20.83
C ALA A 108 -3.29 13.63 -19.81
N LEU A 109 -3.02 13.43 -18.52
CA LEU A 109 -4.04 13.38 -17.45
C LEU A 109 -4.67 14.74 -17.18
N ARG A 110 -5.52 15.19 -18.09
CA ARG A 110 -6.25 16.47 -18.02
C ARG A 110 -7.75 16.26 -17.89
N CYS A 111 -8.43 17.27 -17.37
CA CYS A 111 -9.88 17.25 -17.27
C CYS A 111 -10.53 17.23 -18.67
N LYS A 112 -11.45 16.26 -18.88
CA LYS A 112 -12.19 16.07 -20.13
C LYS A 112 -13.60 16.67 -20.11
N GLN A 113 -14.01 17.32 -19.01
CA GLN A 113 -15.33 17.94 -18.93
C GLN A 113 -15.46 19.10 -19.91
N GLN A 114 -16.57 19.13 -20.65
CA GLN A 114 -16.88 20.22 -21.58
C GLN A 114 -17.04 21.57 -20.88
N ASP A 115 -17.59 21.57 -19.66
CA ASP A 115 -17.76 22.77 -18.84
C ASP A 115 -16.46 23.24 -18.17
N CYS A 116 -15.36 22.49 -18.29
CA CYS A 116 -14.05 22.89 -17.76
C CYS A 116 -13.19 23.53 -18.86
N LYS A 117 -13.25 24.87 -18.99
CA LYS A 117 -12.52 25.61 -20.03
C LYS A 117 -11.00 25.45 -19.95
N ARG A 118 -10.43 25.48 -18.74
CA ARG A 118 -8.98 25.47 -18.51
C ARG A 118 -8.32 24.09 -18.66
N ARG A 119 -9.12 23.02 -18.58
CA ARG A 119 -8.66 21.60 -18.66
C ARG A 119 -7.33 21.36 -17.91
N PRO A 120 -7.26 21.67 -16.61
CA PRO A 120 -6.05 21.50 -15.83
C PRO A 120 -5.68 20.02 -15.70
N HIS A 121 -4.44 19.76 -15.28
CA HIS A 121 -4.02 18.42 -14.89
C HIS A 121 -4.84 17.93 -13.69
N LEU A 122 -5.23 16.66 -13.75
CA LEU A 122 -5.92 15.99 -12.67
C LEU A 122 -4.99 15.84 -11.47
N LYS A 123 -5.54 16.02 -10.27
CA LYS A 123 -4.82 15.79 -9.02
C LYS A 123 -5.31 14.49 -8.39
N GLN A 124 -4.38 13.68 -7.91
CA GLN A 124 -4.75 12.48 -7.18
C GLN A 124 -5.44 12.86 -5.87
N VAL A 125 -6.50 12.14 -5.54
CA VAL A 125 -7.24 12.37 -4.32
C VAL A 125 -6.42 11.88 -3.13
N THR A 126 -6.54 12.56 -1.99
CA THR A 126 -5.72 12.32 -0.80
C THR A 126 -6.51 11.72 0.36
N TRP A 127 -7.66 11.09 0.08
CA TRP A 127 -8.49 10.41 1.09
C TRP A 127 -8.56 8.91 0.82
N VAL A 128 -8.53 8.15 1.91
CA VAL A 128 -8.59 6.69 1.95
C VAL A 128 -9.60 6.26 3.00
N LEU A 129 -10.14 5.07 2.85
CA LEU A 129 -10.94 4.40 3.87
C LEU A 129 -10.02 3.47 4.65
N ALA A 130 -9.79 3.74 5.93
CA ALA A 130 -8.94 2.93 6.78
C ALA A 130 -9.78 2.27 7.89
N ASP A 131 -9.62 0.97 8.06
CA ASP A 131 -10.25 0.18 9.11
C ASP A 131 -9.31 0.03 10.32
N PRO A 132 -9.82 0.11 11.56
CA PRO A 132 -9.02 -0.13 12.76
C PRO A 132 -8.32 -1.50 12.80
N SER A 133 -8.80 -2.49 12.05
CA SER A 133 -8.21 -3.83 11.96
C SER A 133 -6.99 -3.89 11.02
N GLY A 134 -6.57 -2.76 10.45
CA GLY A 134 -5.38 -2.67 9.57
C GLY A 134 -5.70 -2.78 8.07
N TYR A 135 -6.99 -2.75 7.69
CA TYR A 135 -7.40 -2.77 6.29
C TYR A 135 -7.47 -1.36 5.69
N LEU A 136 -7.16 -1.24 4.40
CA LEU A 136 -7.20 0.00 3.65
C LEU A 136 -7.99 -0.20 2.35
N ASP A 137 -8.76 0.81 1.96
CA ASP A 137 -9.44 0.82 0.67
C ASP A 137 -9.68 2.26 0.16
N GLU A 138 -10.19 2.36 -1.06
CA GLU A 138 -10.72 3.57 -1.65
C GLU A 138 -11.90 4.10 -0.85
N VAL A 139 -12.02 5.43 -0.82
CA VAL A 139 -13.26 6.06 -0.35
C VAL A 139 -14.38 5.73 -1.33
N PRO A 140 -15.52 5.19 -0.87
CA PRO A 140 -16.63 4.85 -1.75
C PRO A 140 -17.45 6.10 -2.11
N TYR A 141 -16.85 7.01 -2.90
CA TYR A 141 -17.42 8.31 -3.26
C TYR A 141 -18.85 8.22 -3.82
N ARG A 142 -19.13 7.20 -4.63
CA ARG A 142 -20.48 6.97 -5.16
C ARG A 142 -21.48 6.69 -4.05
N TYR A 143 -21.16 5.78 -3.13
CA TYR A 143 -22.04 5.47 -2.00
C TYR A 143 -22.27 6.74 -1.16
N LEU A 144 -21.19 7.46 -0.85
CA LEU A 144 -21.26 8.70 -0.08
C LEU A 144 -22.13 9.77 -0.73
N ALA A 145 -22.03 9.96 -2.06
CA ALA A 145 -22.86 10.92 -2.79
C ALA A 145 -24.37 10.63 -2.64
N HIS A 146 -24.74 9.36 -2.47
CA HIS A 146 -26.12 8.87 -2.41
C HIS A 146 -26.59 8.50 -1.00
N LEU A 147 -25.76 8.69 0.04
CA LEU A 147 -26.05 8.29 1.41
C LEU A 147 -27.37 8.88 1.94
N LYS A 148 -27.69 10.12 1.55
CA LYS A 148 -28.93 10.82 1.88
C LYS A 148 -29.81 11.04 0.64
N ALA A 149 -29.97 9.99 -0.16
CA ALA A 149 -30.84 10.01 -1.34
C ALA A 149 -32.26 10.46 -0.95
N ARG A 150 -32.78 11.47 -1.65
CA ARG A 150 -34.11 12.07 -1.39
C ARG A 150 -35.23 11.48 -2.24
N ASN A 151 -34.88 10.76 -3.31
CA ASN A 151 -35.84 10.20 -4.25
C ASN A 151 -35.35 8.84 -4.81
N PRO A 152 -36.25 8.04 -5.40
CA PRO A 152 -35.91 6.75 -5.98
C PRO A 152 -34.86 6.81 -7.10
N ALA A 153 -34.83 7.91 -7.86
CA ALA A 153 -33.83 8.12 -8.91
C ALA A 153 -32.40 8.25 -8.35
N GLN A 154 -32.25 8.78 -7.14
CA GLN A 154 -30.98 8.87 -6.43
C GLN A 154 -30.60 7.55 -5.79
N SER A 155 -31.52 6.86 -5.10
CA SER A 155 -31.21 5.57 -4.46
C SER A 155 -30.86 4.48 -5.48
N ASN A 156 -31.49 4.50 -6.66
CA ASN A 156 -31.27 3.51 -7.72
C ASN A 156 -30.29 4.00 -8.82
N CYS A 157 -29.53 5.07 -8.58
CA CYS A 157 -28.61 5.60 -9.59
C CYS A 157 -27.48 4.59 -9.88
N LYS A 158 -27.43 4.07 -11.12
CA LYS A 158 -26.44 3.07 -11.57
C LYS A 158 -25.15 3.67 -12.16
N VAL A 159 -25.12 4.98 -12.39
CA VAL A 159 -24.00 5.68 -13.04
C VAL A 159 -22.79 5.72 -12.10
N LYS A 160 -21.62 5.29 -12.58
CA LYS A 160 -20.38 5.17 -11.80
C LYS A 160 -19.44 6.37 -11.95
N ASP A 161 -19.48 7.03 -13.11
CA ASP A 161 -18.36 7.88 -13.57
C ASP A 161 -18.71 9.37 -13.63
N GLN A 162 -19.89 9.75 -13.13
CA GLN A 162 -20.38 11.13 -13.13
C GLN A 162 -20.38 11.72 -11.71
N LEU A 163 -19.21 11.73 -11.07
CA LEU A 163 -19.02 12.28 -9.74
C LEU A 163 -18.22 13.58 -9.78
N ARG A 164 -18.56 14.52 -8.90
CA ARG A 164 -17.79 15.74 -8.65
C ARG A 164 -17.54 15.94 -7.16
N LEU A 165 -16.30 16.28 -6.83
CA LEU A 165 -15.91 16.82 -5.53
C LEU A 165 -15.92 18.34 -5.60
N ILE A 166 -16.95 18.97 -5.04
CA ILE A 166 -17.14 20.42 -5.07
C ILE A 166 -16.84 21.02 -3.70
N LYS A 167 -16.26 22.23 -3.70
CA LYS A 167 -16.04 23.03 -2.50
C LYS A 167 -17.09 24.13 -2.43
N ILE A 168 -17.80 24.23 -1.33
CA ILE A 168 -18.81 25.27 -1.06
C ILE A 168 -18.39 25.96 0.23
N GLY A 169 -17.85 27.17 0.13
CA GLY A 169 -17.18 27.82 1.25
C GLY A 169 -15.99 27.00 1.75
N TYR A 170 -16.03 26.59 3.02
CA TYR A 170 -15.02 25.71 3.63
C TYR A 170 -15.38 24.21 3.53
N GLU A 171 -16.62 23.90 3.14
CA GLU A 171 -17.13 22.54 3.15
C GLU A 171 -16.90 21.83 1.81
N LYS A 172 -16.62 20.53 1.88
CA LYS A 172 -16.52 19.65 0.71
C LYS A 172 -17.82 18.88 0.56
N HIS A 173 -18.26 18.74 -0.67
CA HIS A 173 -19.43 17.97 -1.02
C HIS A 173 -19.11 17.04 -2.17
N ILE A 174 -19.68 15.85 -2.15
CA ILE A 174 -19.66 14.93 -3.28
C ILE A 174 -21.02 15.04 -3.97
N LYS A 175 -21.00 15.26 -5.28
CA LYS A 175 -22.18 15.39 -6.12
C LYS A 175 -22.15 14.35 -7.22
N CYS A 176 -23.29 13.71 -7.48
CA CYS A 176 -23.52 12.91 -8.67
C CYS A 176 -24.20 13.78 -9.74
N ASP A 177 -23.59 13.93 -10.92
CA ASP A 177 -24.20 14.75 -11.97
C ASP A 177 -25.35 14.05 -12.71
N ALA A 178 -25.42 12.71 -12.65
CA ALA A 178 -26.48 11.93 -13.28
C ALA A 178 -27.85 12.15 -12.61
N CYS A 179 -27.92 11.97 -11.28
CA CYS A 179 -29.16 12.05 -10.50
C CYS A 179 -29.26 13.30 -9.61
N LYS A 180 -28.25 14.19 -9.69
CA LYS A 180 -28.09 15.40 -8.87
C LYS A 180 -28.03 15.13 -7.35
N ALA A 181 -27.81 13.90 -6.92
CA ALA A 181 -27.55 13.59 -5.51
C ALA A 181 -26.34 14.39 -5.02
N LYS A 182 -26.42 14.89 -3.79
CA LYS A 182 -25.38 15.69 -3.18
C LYS A 182 -25.33 15.37 -1.69
N ALA A 183 -24.13 15.04 -1.22
CA ALA A 183 -23.86 14.81 0.19
C ALA A 183 -22.67 15.66 0.64
N LYS A 184 -22.73 16.08 1.90
CA LYS A 184 -21.58 16.69 2.57
C LYS A 184 -20.53 15.61 2.84
N PHE A 185 -19.25 15.95 2.70
CA PHE A 185 -18.14 15.03 2.89
C PHE A 185 -17.38 15.39 4.16
N LEU A 186 -17.63 14.65 5.25
CA LEU A 186 -17.10 14.91 6.59
C LEU A 186 -16.47 13.66 7.19
N GLY A 187 -15.32 13.20 6.67
CA GLY A 187 -14.52 12.15 7.34
C GLY A 187 -15.35 10.95 7.81
N GLU A 188 -16.28 10.51 6.97
CA GLU A 188 -17.39 9.64 7.32
C GLU A 188 -16.91 8.32 7.94
N ARG A 189 -17.72 7.77 8.85
CA ARG A 189 -17.52 6.45 9.44
C ARG A 189 -18.51 5.48 8.82
N MET A 190 -18.04 4.32 8.41
CA MET A 190 -18.88 3.30 7.78
C MET A 190 -18.28 1.90 7.95
N GLY A 191 -19.08 0.87 7.72
CA GLY A 191 -18.55 -0.49 7.63
C GLY A 191 -17.55 -0.59 6.48
N PHE A 192 -16.41 -1.26 6.73
CA PHE A 192 -15.44 -1.54 5.68
C PHE A 192 -16.07 -2.42 4.59
N GLY A 193 -16.93 -3.38 4.96
CA GLY A 193 -17.51 -4.34 4.03
C GLY A 193 -16.65 -5.60 3.91
N GLN A 194 -17.26 -6.72 3.56
CA GLN A 194 -16.60 -8.03 3.46
C GLN A 194 -16.00 -8.24 2.06
N GLY A 195 -14.92 -9.02 1.97
CA GLY A 195 -14.35 -9.46 0.69
C GLY A 195 -13.65 -8.35 -0.10
N ARG A 196 -13.19 -7.29 0.56
CA ARG A 196 -12.44 -6.21 -0.11
C ARG A 196 -10.97 -6.57 -0.20
N MET A 197 -10.41 -6.48 -1.41
CA MET A 197 -9.00 -6.72 -1.67
C MET A 197 -8.15 -5.54 -1.21
N GLN A 198 -7.03 -5.82 -0.52
CA GLN A 198 -6.13 -4.75 -0.09
C GLN A 198 -5.39 -4.14 -1.29
N PRO A 199 -5.17 -2.80 -1.32
CA PRO A 199 -4.47 -2.11 -2.41
C PRO A 199 -3.05 -2.60 -2.71
N TRP A 200 -2.39 -3.23 -1.73
CA TRP A 200 -1.03 -3.75 -1.82
C TRP A 200 -0.94 -5.25 -2.07
N THR A 201 -2.07 -5.96 -2.16
CA THR A 201 -2.17 -7.40 -2.42
C THR A 201 -2.87 -7.68 -3.74
N LYS A 202 -2.63 -8.83 -4.36
CA LYS A 202 -3.29 -9.23 -5.61
C LYS A 202 -4.45 -10.20 -5.43
N ASP A 203 -4.44 -11.01 -4.36
CA ASP A 203 -5.41 -12.10 -4.18
C ASP A 203 -5.88 -12.27 -2.72
N ASP A 204 -5.52 -11.32 -1.84
CA ASP A 204 -5.92 -11.39 -0.43
C ASP A 204 -7.15 -10.52 -0.20
N LEU A 205 -8.24 -11.17 0.18
CA LEU A 205 -9.46 -10.49 0.59
C LEU A 205 -9.44 -10.26 2.10
N ALA A 206 -9.94 -9.10 2.52
CA ALA A 206 -10.23 -8.87 3.92
C ALA A 206 -11.22 -9.95 4.40
N PRO A 207 -10.87 -10.72 5.45
CA PRO A 207 -11.74 -11.74 6.01
C PRO A 207 -13.07 -11.15 6.45
N PRO A 208 -14.15 -11.94 6.42
CA PRO A 208 -15.41 -11.52 6.99
C PRO A 208 -15.22 -11.19 8.47
N ILE A 209 -15.80 -10.08 8.90
CA ILE A 209 -15.90 -9.76 10.32
C ILE A 209 -17.07 -10.60 10.84
N ASP A 210 -16.75 -11.64 11.61
CA ASP A 210 -17.74 -12.54 12.23
C ASP A 210 -18.43 -11.90 13.45
N GLU A 211 -17.82 -10.85 14.00
CA GLU A 211 -18.38 -10.06 15.10
C GLU A 211 -19.38 -9.00 14.59
N PRO A 212 -20.48 -8.73 15.33
CA PRO A 212 -21.41 -7.67 14.97
C PRO A 212 -20.67 -6.33 14.85
N ILE A 213 -20.93 -5.59 13.78
CA ILE A 213 -20.30 -4.28 13.49
C ILE A 213 -20.59 -3.33 14.66
N ASN A 214 -19.66 -3.23 15.60
CA ASN A 214 -19.67 -2.25 16.67
C ASN A 214 -19.08 -0.93 16.13
N GLU A 215 -19.42 0.20 16.73
CA GLU A 215 -18.86 1.51 16.34
C GLU A 215 -17.32 1.50 16.34
N LYS A 216 -16.70 0.67 17.19
CA LYS A 216 -15.23 0.49 17.25
C LYS A 216 -14.63 -0.13 15.99
N HIS A 217 -15.40 -0.83 15.16
CA HIS A 217 -14.97 -1.53 13.94
C HIS A 217 -15.41 -0.78 12.68
N LEU A 218 -15.86 0.48 12.81
CA LEU A 218 -16.19 1.30 11.65
C LEU A 218 -14.92 1.90 11.05
N ALA A 219 -14.67 1.55 9.79
CA ALA A 219 -13.71 2.22 8.95
C ALA A 219 -14.00 3.71 8.83
N ARG A 220 -12.93 4.48 8.67
CA ARG A 220 -12.96 5.95 8.68
C ARG A 220 -12.35 6.49 7.41
N VAL A 221 -12.96 7.53 6.86
CA VAL A 221 -12.36 8.29 5.77
C VAL A 221 -11.30 9.23 6.35
N LEU A 222 -10.04 8.95 6.04
CA LEU A 222 -8.88 9.68 6.54
C LEU A 222 -8.08 10.30 5.40
N VAL A 223 -7.32 11.35 5.70
CA VAL A 223 -6.33 11.89 4.77
C VAL A 223 -5.12 10.96 4.77
N VAL A 224 -4.49 10.71 3.61
CA VAL A 224 -3.32 9.81 3.49
C VAL A 224 -2.15 10.12 4.42
N ASN A 225 -1.99 11.37 4.86
CA ASN A 225 -0.92 11.79 5.78
C ASN A 225 -1.33 11.68 7.27
N ASP A 226 -2.54 11.22 7.58
CA ASP A 226 -3.01 11.04 8.95
C ASP A 226 -2.28 9.85 9.59
N ALA A 227 -1.72 10.03 10.79
CA ALA A 227 -0.95 8.99 11.48
C ALA A 227 -1.76 7.72 11.76
N ARG A 228 -3.10 7.79 11.73
CA ARG A 228 -3.99 6.64 11.91
C ARG A 228 -4.16 5.79 10.65
N VAL A 229 -3.70 6.27 9.49
CA VAL A 229 -3.74 5.48 8.24
C VAL A 229 -2.69 4.38 8.25
N TYR A 230 -1.52 4.65 8.85
CA TYR A 230 -0.44 3.70 8.89
C TYR A 230 0.41 3.88 10.15
N GLN A 231 0.57 2.80 10.90
CA GLN A 231 1.45 2.74 12.06
C GLN A 231 2.18 1.39 12.07
N PRO A 232 3.52 1.38 12.09
CA PRO A 232 4.27 0.13 12.17
C PRO A 232 4.18 -0.47 13.58
N VAL A 233 4.11 -1.80 13.67
CA VAL A 233 4.32 -2.53 14.92
C VAL A 233 5.77 -2.97 14.96
N ALA A 234 6.56 -2.33 15.81
CA ALA A 234 7.98 -2.65 15.96
C ALA A 234 8.21 -3.67 17.07
N GLN A 235 9.04 -4.67 16.80
CA GLN A 235 9.58 -5.58 17.80
C GLN A 235 11.10 -5.58 17.71
N SER A 236 11.76 -5.56 18.87
CA SER A 236 13.23 -5.58 18.96
C SER A 236 13.69 -6.91 19.52
N VAL A 237 14.62 -7.56 18.84
CA VAL A 237 15.16 -8.84 19.27
C VAL A 237 16.68 -8.80 19.18
N LEU A 238 17.34 -9.21 20.27
CA LEU A 238 18.79 -9.38 20.29
C LEU A 238 19.13 -10.82 19.94
N VAL A 239 19.81 -11.01 18.82
CA VAL A 239 20.37 -12.30 18.44
C VAL A 239 21.86 -12.27 18.72
N ILE A 240 22.31 -13.18 19.57
CA ILE A 240 23.73 -13.48 19.73
C ILE A 240 24.02 -14.64 18.77
N PRO A 241 24.73 -14.40 17.64
CA PRO A 241 24.99 -15.44 16.65
C PRO A 241 25.74 -16.61 17.31
N PRO A 242 25.49 -17.87 16.90
CA PRO A 242 26.21 -19.02 17.44
C PRO A 242 27.73 -18.91 17.28
N GLU A 243 28.23 -18.13 16.32
CA GLU A 243 29.66 -17.82 16.14
C GLU A 243 30.28 -17.16 17.36
N SER A 244 29.50 -16.41 18.15
CA SER A 244 29.94 -15.85 19.43
C SER A 244 30.28 -16.93 20.47
N ARG A 245 29.78 -18.15 20.27
CA ARG A 245 30.07 -19.35 21.08
C ARG A 245 31.17 -20.22 20.46
N VAL A 246 31.60 -19.94 19.22
CA VAL A 246 32.64 -20.68 18.52
C VAL A 246 33.99 -20.04 18.82
N ARG A 247 34.97 -20.82 19.27
CA ARG A 247 36.35 -20.32 19.45
C ARG A 247 36.89 -19.80 18.10
N LYS A 248 37.40 -18.57 18.13
CA LYS A 248 38.08 -17.94 16.97
C LYS A 248 39.20 -18.85 16.47
N GLY A 249 39.30 -19.02 15.15
CA GLY A 249 40.36 -19.79 14.50
C GLY A 249 40.04 -21.26 14.22
N THR A 250 38.86 -21.76 14.62
CA THR A 250 38.39 -23.10 14.24
C THR A 250 37.97 -23.19 12.77
N VAL A 251 37.92 -24.41 12.22
CA VAL A 251 37.42 -24.65 10.86
C VAL A 251 35.99 -24.12 10.71
N VAL A 252 35.16 -24.30 11.74
CA VAL A 252 33.78 -23.80 11.82
C VAL A 252 33.70 -22.28 11.76
N ASP A 253 34.59 -21.55 12.43
CA ASP A 253 34.69 -20.08 12.36
C ASP A 253 35.07 -19.59 10.95
N ARG A 254 36.02 -20.26 10.26
CA ARG A 254 36.36 -19.93 8.87
C ARG A 254 35.20 -20.21 7.91
N LEU A 255 34.51 -21.33 8.11
CA LEU A 255 33.36 -21.73 7.30
C LEU A 255 32.17 -20.78 7.46
N TYR A 256 31.98 -20.20 8.65
CA TYR A 256 30.96 -19.19 8.91
C TYR A 256 31.33 -17.79 8.40
N ARG A 257 32.62 -17.47 8.28
CA ARG A 257 33.09 -16.18 7.73
C ARG A 257 32.99 -16.09 6.22
N THR A 258 33.07 -17.21 5.51
CA THR A 258 33.03 -17.24 4.04
C THR A 258 31.66 -17.73 3.56
N SER A 259 30.78 -16.80 3.16
CA SER A 259 29.42 -17.12 2.69
C SER A 259 29.40 -18.07 1.48
N GLY A 260 30.45 -18.05 0.65
CA GLY A 260 30.59 -18.94 -0.50
C GLY A 260 30.85 -20.40 -0.14
N ASP A 261 31.69 -20.66 0.86
CA ASP A 261 32.06 -22.03 1.27
C ASP A 261 30.90 -22.72 1.99
N ARG A 262 30.14 -21.96 2.79
CA ARG A 262 28.94 -22.46 3.43
C ARG A 262 27.86 -22.82 2.42
N SER A 263 27.63 -21.96 1.43
CA SER A 263 26.64 -22.24 0.38
C SER A 263 26.97 -23.53 -0.36
N ARG A 264 28.25 -23.82 -0.62
CA ARG A 264 28.71 -25.06 -1.27
C ARG A 264 28.48 -26.30 -0.42
N ILE A 265 28.63 -26.20 0.91
CA ILE A 265 28.40 -27.31 1.83
C ILE A 265 26.92 -27.60 2.00
N ASP A 266 26.08 -26.57 2.07
CA ASP A 266 24.63 -26.75 2.14
C ASP A 266 24.07 -27.39 0.86
N THR A 267 24.62 -27.11 -0.33
CA THR A 267 24.27 -27.84 -1.56
C THR A 267 24.84 -29.25 -1.63
N ALA A 268 25.96 -29.52 -0.95
CA ALA A 268 26.58 -30.85 -0.93
C ALA A 268 25.97 -31.81 0.10
N ARG A 269 25.05 -31.34 0.95
CA ARG A 269 24.33 -32.20 1.90
C ARG A 269 23.30 -33.05 1.18
N THR A 270 23.57 -34.34 1.07
CA THR A 270 22.56 -35.35 0.72
C THR A 270 21.46 -35.36 1.78
N LYS A 271 20.20 -35.35 1.36
CA LYS A 271 19.07 -35.60 2.27
C LYS A 271 19.23 -37.03 2.80
N LEU A 272 19.33 -37.16 4.12
CA LEU A 272 19.18 -38.45 4.77
C LEU A 272 17.71 -38.85 4.64
N GLU A 273 17.46 -39.97 3.96
CA GLU A 273 16.17 -40.66 3.91
C GLU A 273 15.81 -41.24 5.28
#